data_AF-A0A1Q8CMA4-F1
#
_entry.id   AF-A0A1Q8CMA4-F1
#
_cell.length_a   1.000
_cell.length_b   1.000
_cell.length_c   1.000
_cell.angle_alpha   90.00
_cell.angle_beta   90.00
_cell.angle_gamma   90.00
#
_symmetry.space_group_name_H-M   'P 1'
#
loop_
_entity.id
_entity.type
_entity.pdbx_description
1 polymer ?
#
loop_
_entity_poly.entity_id
_entity_poly.type
_entity_poly.pdbx_seq_one_letter_code
_entity_poly.pdbx_strand_id
1 'polypeptide(L)'
;MAAELIETYLQSDPIHPRQSRRLRHVHFPEALDWLRTEDVIRLAQTWTGEGASRRAFFSRWPTRGEFLPDAVVYTLLREPEPPAPGPATSVSRLISRAADDLLADLARHPRSYLVLHLGPLLPRDPRLSDALLPNSRAAIHVWLDIYRRLAHGLDLVMRPEWTFKRMSSVLQAMLDGFLLRQRVHPDDHASSRWKGASILADAIIAFLLGAVDWDLTGQPGRVALDTLTRNL
;
A
#
# COMPACT_ATOMS: atom_id res chain seq x y z
N MET A 1 -0.44 7.04 -18.94
CA MET A 1 -1.66 6.80 -19.75
C MET A 1 -2.58 5.77 -19.12
N ALA A 2 -2.27 4.47 -19.14
CA ALA A 2 -3.11 3.47 -18.45
C ALA A 2 -3.17 3.70 -16.94
N ALA A 3 -2.03 4.05 -16.34
CA ALA A 3 -1.92 4.42 -14.93
C ALA A 3 -2.81 5.61 -14.55
N GLU A 4 -2.89 6.68 -15.36
CA GLU A 4 -3.76 7.82 -15.03
C GLU A 4 -5.25 7.46 -15.13
N LEU A 5 -5.64 6.61 -16.06
CA LEU A 5 -7.03 6.12 -16.14
C LEU A 5 -7.38 5.28 -14.91
N ILE A 6 -6.44 4.40 -14.48
CA ILE A 6 -6.52 3.65 -13.22
C ILE A 6 -6.65 4.59 -12.02
N GLU A 7 -5.80 5.60 -11.92
CA GLU A 7 -5.81 6.56 -10.83
C GLU A 7 -7.07 7.42 -10.80
N THR A 8 -7.53 7.91 -11.95
CA THR A 8 -8.74 8.75 -12.07
C THR A 8 -9.99 8.03 -11.58
N TYR A 9 -10.11 6.73 -11.88
CA TYR A 9 -11.25 5.94 -11.42
C TYR A 9 -11.22 5.65 -9.91
N LEU A 10 -10.03 5.51 -9.35
CA LEU A 10 -9.84 5.21 -7.93
C LEU A 10 -9.99 6.45 -7.04
N GLN A 11 -10.18 7.65 -7.60
CA GLN A 11 -10.45 8.90 -6.85
C GLN A 11 -11.82 8.87 -6.13
N SER A 12 -11.95 9.67 -5.08
CA SER A 12 -13.18 9.80 -4.28
C SER A 12 -14.24 10.69 -4.93
N ASP A 13 -13.84 11.56 -5.86
CA ASP A 13 -14.74 12.53 -6.49
C ASP A 13 -15.64 11.85 -7.53
N PRO A 14 -16.93 12.21 -7.59
CA PRO A 14 -17.87 11.58 -8.49
C PRO A 14 -17.52 11.84 -9.95
N ILE A 15 -17.21 10.76 -10.65
CA ILE A 15 -17.09 10.74 -12.12
C ILE A 15 -18.42 11.22 -12.73
N HIS A 16 -18.35 12.05 -13.78
CA HIS A 16 -19.47 12.66 -14.51
C HIS A 16 -20.71 11.71 -14.64
N PRO A 17 -21.96 12.20 -14.54
CA PRO A 17 -23.20 11.39 -14.49
C PRO A 17 -23.40 10.34 -15.60
N ARG A 18 -22.72 10.49 -16.75
CA ARG A 18 -22.76 9.52 -17.86
C ARG A 18 -21.91 8.27 -17.58
N GLN A 19 -20.90 8.36 -16.72
CA GLN A 19 -20.02 7.26 -16.33
C GLN A 19 -20.57 6.50 -15.10
N SER A 20 -21.31 7.17 -14.21
CA SER A 20 -21.85 6.60 -12.96
C SER A 20 -23.18 5.83 -13.10
N ARG A 21 -23.92 5.97 -14.21
CA ARG A 21 -25.23 5.30 -14.43
C ARG A 21 -25.19 3.77 -14.58
N ARG A 22 -24.01 3.14 -14.63
CA ARG A 22 -23.84 1.70 -14.88
C ARG A 22 -23.44 0.86 -13.67
N LEU A 23 -23.30 1.46 -12.49
CA LEU A 23 -22.74 0.80 -11.29
C LEU A 23 -23.76 0.21 -10.32
N ARG A 24 -24.95 -0.22 -10.77
CA ARG A 24 -25.93 -0.78 -9.81
C ARG A 24 -25.65 -2.22 -9.39
N HIS A 25 -24.89 -3.03 -10.11
CA HIS A 25 -24.55 -4.39 -9.70
C HIS A 25 -23.18 -4.75 -10.29
N VAL A 26 -22.13 -4.87 -9.48
CA VAL A 26 -20.79 -5.28 -9.95
C VAL A 26 -20.43 -6.61 -9.30
N HIS A 27 -20.12 -7.62 -10.12
CA HIS A 27 -19.56 -8.90 -9.69
C HIS A 27 -18.09 -9.02 -10.15
N PHE A 28 -17.15 -9.27 -9.24
CA PHE A 28 -15.72 -9.40 -9.56
C PHE A 28 -15.44 -10.76 -10.24
N PRO A 29 -15.07 -10.81 -11.53
CA PRO A 29 -13.89 -10.21 -12.19
C PRO A 29 -14.12 -8.98 -13.08
N GLU A 30 -15.32 -8.40 -13.09
CA GLU A 30 -15.69 -7.24 -13.95
C GLU A 30 -15.07 -5.90 -13.49
N ALA A 31 -14.25 -5.91 -12.45
CA ALA A 31 -13.77 -4.72 -11.76
C ALA A 31 -12.77 -3.87 -12.55
N LEU A 32 -12.23 -4.38 -13.66
CA LEU A 32 -11.38 -3.64 -14.60
C LEU A 32 -11.99 -3.60 -16.01
N ASP A 33 -13.21 -4.07 -16.23
CA ASP A 33 -13.88 -4.04 -17.55
C ASP A 33 -14.20 -2.62 -18.03
N TRP A 34 -14.15 -1.66 -17.13
CA TRP A 34 -14.17 -0.25 -17.45
C TRP A 34 -12.87 0.22 -18.15
N LEU A 35 -11.73 -0.46 -17.97
CA LEU A 35 -10.47 -0.13 -18.66
C LEU A 35 -10.48 -0.70 -20.07
N ARG A 36 -11.14 0.03 -20.98
CA ARG A 36 -11.23 -0.32 -22.40
C ARG A 36 -9.96 0.08 -23.13
N THR A 37 -9.48 -0.82 -23.99
CA THR A 37 -8.32 -0.57 -24.86
C THR A 37 -8.49 0.70 -25.70
N GLU A 38 -9.71 0.98 -26.14
CA GLU A 38 -10.13 2.12 -26.95
C GLU A 38 -9.99 3.44 -26.20
N ASP A 39 -10.30 3.45 -24.90
CA ASP A 39 -10.18 4.65 -24.06
C ASP A 39 -8.70 4.96 -23.80
N VAL A 40 -7.88 3.93 -23.61
CA VAL A 40 -6.41 4.04 -23.47
C VAL A 40 -5.78 4.57 -24.76
N ILE A 41 -6.15 4.01 -25.92
CA ILE A 41 -5.65 4.44 -27.24
C ILE A 41 -6.04 5.89 -27.51
N ARG A 42 -7.31 6.26 -27.26
CA ARG A 42 -7.79 7.63 -27.47
C ARG A 42 -7.05 8.63 -26.58
N LEU A 43 -6.86 8.29 -25.29
CA LEU A 43 -6.14 9.14 -24.35
C LEU A 43 -4.66 9.27 -24.73
N ALA A 44 -4.06 8.19 -25.24
CA ALA A 44 -2.70 8.20 -25.74
C ALA A 44 -2.52 9.14 -26.94
N GLN A 45 -3.46 9.11 -27.89
CA GLN A 45 -3.44 10.00 -29.07
C GLN A 45 -3.52 11.47 -28.68
N THR A 46 -4.33 11.80 -27.66
CA THR A 46 -4.43 13.19 -27.18
C THR A 46 -3.13 13.70 -26.55
N TRP A 47 -2.23 12.83 -26.10
CA TRP A 47 -1.04 13.23 -25.32
C TRP A 47 0.26 13.16 -26.13
N THR A 48 0.40 12.16 -27.01
CA THR A 48 1.66 11.91 -27.75
C THR A 48 1.56 12.16 -29.25
N GLY A 49 0.38 12.51 -29.77
CA GLY A 49 0.15 12.70 -31.20
C GLY A 49 0.19 11.38 -31.99
N GLU A 50 0.75 11.41 -33.21
CA GLU A 50 0.70 10.31 -34.20
C GLU A 50 1.30 8.96 -33.75
N GLY A 51 2.11 8.94 -32.69
CA GLY A 51 2.76 7.72 -32.18
C GLY A 51 1.81 6.71 -31.51
N ALA A 52 0.65 7.15 -31.04
CA ALA A 52 -0.34 6.30 -30.36
C ALA A 52 -1.43 5.77 -31.30
N SER A 53 -1.06 5.08 -32.38
CA SER A 53 -2.07 4.49 -33.26
C SER A 53 -2.68 3.22 -32.65
N ARG A 54 -3.95 2.92 -33.00
CA ARG A 54 -4.58 1.62 -32.68
C ARG A 54 -3.71 0.45 -33.14
N ARG A 55 -3.07 0.59 -34.30
CA ARG A 55 -2.14 -0.40 -34.85
C ARG A 55 -0.92 -0.60 -33.95
N ALA A 56 -0.30 0.47 -33.48
CA ALA A 56 0.86 0.39 -32.58
C ALA A 56 0.48 -0.27 -31.24
N PHE A 57 -0.70 0.05 -30.69
CA PHE A 57 -1.22 -0.57 -29.47
C PHE A 57 -1.38 -2.09 -29.63
N PHE A 58 -2.15 -2.54 -30.63
CA PHE A 58 -2.39 -3.97 -30.84
C PHE A 58 -1.18 -4.74 -31.38
N SER A 59 -0.19 -4.05 -31.94
CA SER A 59 1.11 -4.64 -32.26
C SER A 59 1.91 -5.01 -31.00
N ARG A 60 1.73 -4.28 -29.90
CA ARG A 60 2.38 -4.55 -28.62
C ARG A 60 1.56 -5.47 -27.74
N TRP A 61 0.24 -5.27 -27.70
CA TRP A 61 -0.70 -6.08 -26.94
C TRP A 61 -1.82 -6.58 -27.85
N PRO A 62 -1.67 -7.78 -28.45
CA PRO A 62 -2.66 -8.38 -29.34
C PRO A 62 -4.06 -8.47 -28.74
N THR A 63 -4.14 -8.67 -27.43
CA THR A 63 -5.40 -8.78 -26.69
C THR A 63 -5.43 -7.88 -25.45
N ARG A 64 -6.65 -7.52 -25.00
CA ARG A 64 -6.84 -6.82 -23.72
C ARG A 64 -6.25 -7.61 -22.54
N GLY A 65 -6.35 -8.94 -22.57
CA GLY A 65 -5.82 -9.81 -21.53
C GLY A 65 -4.29 -9.78 -21.42
N GLU A 66 -3.59 -9.37 -22.47
CA GLU A 66 -2.13 -9.17 -22.46
C GLU A 66 -1.74 -7.75 -22.05
N PHE A 67 -2.58 -6.75 -22.35
CA PHE A 67 -2.38 -5.38 -21.92
C PHE A 67 -2.60 -5.18 -20.41
N LEU A 68 -3.65 -5.81 -19.86
CA LEU A 68 -4.12 -5.52 -18.51
C LEU A 68 -3.08 -5.80 -17.41
N PRO A 69 -2.38 -6.95 -17.40
CA PRO A 69 -1.33 -7.21 -16.41
C PRO A 69 -0.19 -6.20 -16.49
N ASP A 70 0.27 -5.85 -17.69
CA ASP A 70 1.32 -4.86 -17.91
C ASP A 70 0.92 -3.48 -17.38
N ALA A 71 -0.30 -3.04 -17.68
CA ALA A 71 -0.83 -1.76 -17.22
C ALA A 71 -0.92 -1.69 -15.68
N VAL A 72 -1.39 -2.77 -15.06
CA VAL A 72 -1.50 -2.89 -13.60
C VAL A 72 -0.12 -2.90 -12.95
N VAL A 73 0.80 -3.73 -13.43
CA VAL A 73 2.17 -3.80 -12.94
C VAL A 73 2.84 -2.44 -13.05
N TYR A 74 2.75 -1.80 -14.21
CA TYR A 74 3.32 -0.47 -14.44
C TYR A 74 2.74 0.57 -13.46
N THR A 75 1.44 0.50 -13.16
CA THR A 75 0.78 1.44 -12.24
C THR A 75 1.22 1.23 -10.80
N LEU A 76 1.40 -0.02 -10.38
CA LEU A 76 1.85 -0.37 -9.02
C LEU A 76 3.35 -0.10 -8.82
N LEU A 77 4.16 -0.31 -9.85
CA LEU A 77 5.61 -0.14 -9.82
C LEU A 77 6.08 1.30 -10.00
N ARG A 78 5.18 2.24 -10.29
CA ARG A 78 5.51 3.66 -10.38
C ARG A 78 5.74 4.17 -8.96
N GLU A 79 6.86 3.82 -8.34
CA GLU A 79 7.09 4.06 -6.92
C GLU A 79 7.06 5.56 -6.59
N PRO A 80 6.41 5.98 -5.48
CA PRO A 80 6.84 7.18 -4.79
C PRO A 80 8.20 6.89 -4.14
N GLU A 81 9.13 7.84 -4.24
CA GLU A 81 10.41 7.76 -3.54
C GLU A 81 10.13 7.61 -2.03
N PRO A 82 10.76 6.65 -1.34
CA PRO A 82 10.51 6.45 0.08
C PRO A 82 10.83 7.76 0.82
N PRO A 83 9.95 8.24 1.72
CA PRO A 83 10.17 9.52 2.38
C PRO A 83 11.48 9.47 3.17
N ALA A 84 12.36 10.44 2.92
CA ALA A 84 13.58 10.59 3.70
C ALA A 84 13.21 10.99 5.14
N PRO A 85 13.71 10.28 6.17
CA PRO A 85 13.43 10.66 7.55
C PRO A 85 14.00 12.05 7.83
N GLY A 86 13.13 13.01 8.13
CA GLY A 86 13.55 14.34 8.59
C GLY A 86 14.17 14.32 9.99
N PRO A 87 14.86 15.38 10.41
CA PRO A 87 15.43 15.46 11.75
C PRO A 87 14.32 15.38 12.81
N ALA A 88 14.51 14.47 13.77
CA ALA A 88 13.56 14.24 14.86
C ALA A 88 14.27 14.34 16.22
N THR A 89 13.60 14.96 17.19
CA THR A 89 14.12 15.14 18.56
C THR A 89 13.94 13.91 19.44
N SER A 90 13.16 12.90 18.99
CA SER A 90 12.96 11.63 19.68
C SER A 90 12.53 10.53 18.70
N VAL A 91 12.81 9.27 19.04
CA VAL A 91 12.41 8.09 18.25
C VAL A 91 10.89 8.02 18.10
N SER A 92 10.13 8.31 19.17
CA SER A 92 8.66 8.34 19.11
C SER A 92 8.14 9.36 18.08
N ARG A 93 8.69 10.58 18.05
CA ARG A 93 8.30 11.60 17.08
C ARG A 93 8.70 11.23 15.65
N LEU A 94 9.85 10.56 15.49
CA LEU A 94 10.29 10.05 14.19
C LEU A 94 9.28 9.03 13.65
N ILE A 95 8.90 8.05 14.47
CA ILE A 95 7.93 7.00 14.11
C ILE A 95 6.58 7.62 13.80
N SER A 96 6.06 8.52 14.65
CA SER A 96 4.75 9.13 14.43
C SER A 96 4.69 9.92 13.13
N ARG A 97 5.73 10.73 12.84
CA ARG A 97 5.80 11.49 11.59
C ARG A 97 5.90 10.56 10.38
N ALA A 98 6.81 9.59 10.42
CA ALA A 98 6.99 8.65 9.31
C ALA A 98 5.71 7.86 9.01
N ALA A 99 4.99 7.40 10.04
CA ALA A 99 3.73 6.70 9.89
C ALA A 99 2.64 7.58 9.28
N ASP A 100 2.49 8.82 9.78
CA ASP A 100 1.50 9.77 9.30
C ASP A 100 1.78 10.24 7.87
N ASP A 101 3.03 10.57 7.56
CA ASP A 101 3.46 11.00 6.23
C ASP A 101 3.27 9.87 5.21
N LEU A 102 3.66 8.64 5.56
CA LEU A 102 3.47 7.47 4.70
C LEU A 102 1.99 7.20 4.45
N LEU A 103 1.15 7.21 5.49
CA LEU A 103 -0.29 6.99 5.33
C LEU A 103 -0.93 8.10 4.50
N ALA A 104 -0.61 9.37 4.78
CA ALA A 104 -1.11 10.50 4.03
C ALA A 104 -0.66 10.49 2.56
N ASP A 105 0.57 10.07 2.29
CA ASP A 105 1.07 9.91 0.93
C ASP A 105 0.34 8.79 0.19
N LEU A 106 0.24 7.61 0.79
CA LEU A 106 -0.48 6.49 0.18
C LEU A 106 -1.95 6.80 -0.06
N ALA A 107 -2.62 7.49 0.88
CA ALA A 107 -4.02 7.87 0.74
C ALA A 107 -4.25 8.92 -0.37
N ARG A 108 -3.28 9.79 -0.64
CA ARG A 108 -3.33 10.75 -1.76
C ARG A 108 -3.20 10.07 -3.13
N HIS A 109 -2.61 8.89 -3.19
CA HIS A 109 -2.35 8.17 -4.43
C HIS A 109 -3.38 7.06 -4.65
N PRO A 110 -4.33 7.21 -5.59
CA PRO A 110 -5.41 6.24 -5.77
C PRO A 110 -4.92 4.81 -6.09
N ARG A 111 -3.77 4.68 -6.77
CA ARG A 111 -3.09 3.41 -7.04
C ARG A 111 -2.76 2.58 -5.80
N SER A 112 -2.58 3.20 -4.62
CA SER A 112 -2.26 2.48 -3.38
C SER A 112 -3.39 1.54 -2.97
N TYR A 113 -4.61 1.83 -3.43
CA TYR A 113 -5.77 0.98 -3.22
C TYR A 113 -5.85 -0.17 -4.22
N LEU A 114 -5.12 -0.12 -5.33
CA LEU A 114 -5.28 -1.11 -6.41
C LEU A 114 -4.95 -2.53 -5.93
N VAL A 115 -3.95 -2.72 -5.08
CA VAL A 115 -3.65 -4.04 -4.47
C VAL A 115 -4.84 -4.57 -3.67
N LEU A 116 -5.51 -3.71 -2.89
CA LEU A 116 -6.69 -4.09 -2.11
C LEU A 116 -7.87 -4.53 -3.01
N HIS A 117 -7.96 -3.98 -4.22
CA HIS A 117 -8.98 -4.37 -5.20
C HIS A 117 -8.60 -5.63 -5.97
N LEU A 118 -7.31 -5.85 -6.22
CA LEU A 118 -6.81 -6.98 -7.01
C LEU A 118 -6.65 -8.26 -6.19
N GLY A 119 -6.39 -8.16 -4.89
CA GLY A 119 -6.14 -9.31 -4.01
C GLY A 119 -7.14 -10.48 -4.18
N PRO A 120 -8.47 -10.22 -4.17
CA PRO A 120 -9.48 -11.26 -4.40
C PRO A 120 -9.46 -11.91 -5.78
N LEU A 121 -8.86 -11.25 -6.79
CA LEU A 121 -8.80 -11.72 -8.18
C LEU A 121 -7.56 -12.54 -8.48
N LEU A 122 -6.46 -12.35 -7.75
CA LEU A 122 -5.19 -13.04 -8.01
C LEU A 122 -5.32 -14.57 -8.09
N PRO A 123 -6.10 -15.26 -7.23
CA PRO A 123 -6.27 -16.70 -7.34
C PRO A 123 -6.98 -17.15 -8.63
N ARG A 124 -7.73 -16.24 -9.28
CA ARG A 124 -8.51 -16.50 -10.50
C ARG A 124 -7.77 -16.10 -11.78
N ASP A 125 -6.69 -15.33 -11.67
CA ASP A 125 -5.85 -14.89 -12.79
C ASP A 125 -4.36 -15.17 -12.50
N PRO A 126 -3.88 -16.38 -12.82
CA PRO A 126 -2.48 -16.76 -12.61
C PRO A 126 -1.49 -15.85 -13.34
N ARG A 127 -1.85 -15.34 -14.52
CA ARG A 127 -0.97 -14.47 -15.31
C ARG A 127 -0.73 -13.14 -14.60
N LEU A 128 -1.81 -12.54 -14.08
CA LEU A 128 -1.70 -11.32 -13.27
C LEU A 128 -0.93 -11.58 -11.97
N SER A 129 -1.17 -12.71 -11.31
CA SER A 129 -0.42 -13.12 -10.12
C SER A 129 1.09 -13.25 -10.41
N ASP A 130 1.46 -13.95 -11.48
CA ASP A 130 2.85 -14.18 -11.87
C ASP A 130 3.56 -12.87 -12.26
N ALA A 131 2.84 -11.92 -12.85
CA ALA A 131 3.37 -10.60 -13.18
C ALA A 131 3.57 -9.71 -11.94
N LEU A 132 2.73 -9.86 -10.91
CA LEU A 132 2.76 -9.02 -9.70
C LEU A 132 3.70 -9.52 -8.61
N LEU A 133 3.77 -10.83 -8.40
CA LEU A 133 4.50 -11.40 -7.27
C LEU A 133 6.00 -11.05 -7.24
N PRO A 134 6.77 -11.13 -8.33
CA PRO A 134 8.19 -10.77 -8.32
C PRO A 134 8.42 -9.31 -7.89
N ASN A 135 7.57 -8.43 -8.42
CA ASN A 135 7.62 -6.99 -8.19
C ASN A 135 7.22 -6.62 -6.76
N SER A 136 6.13 -7.21 -6.26
CA SER A 136 5.73 -7.06 -4.85
C SER A 136 6.81 -7.56 -3.90
N ARG A 137 7.45 -8.70 -4.21
CA ARG A 137 8.57 -9.21 -3.42
C ARG A 137 9.74 -8.23 -3.45
N ALA A 138 10.12 -7.69 -4.60
CA ALA A 138 11.20 -6.72 -4.70
C ALA A 138 10.94 -5.48 -3.83
N ALA A 139 9.74 -4.90 -3.91
CA ALA A 139 9.33 -3.77 -3.08
C ALA A 139 9.39 -4.10 -1.57
N ILE A 140 8.92 -5.29 -1.17
CA ILE A 140 9.01 -5.74 0.24
C ILE A 140 10.47 -5.81 0.71
N HIS A 141 11.41 -6.26 -0.13
CA HIS A 141 12.82 -6.33 0.25
C HIS A 141 13.42 -4.94 0.49
N VAL A 142 13.08 -3.94 -0.33
CA VAL A 142 13.52 -2.55 -0.14
C VAL A 142 13.10 -2.03 1.24
N TRP A 143 11.82 -2.20 1.59
CA TRP A 143 11.30 -1.79 2.90
C TRP A 143 11.95 -2.57 4.05
N LEU A 144 12.14 -3.87 3.88
CA LEU A 144 12.77 -4.71 4.88
C LEU A 144 14.22 -4.30 5.16
N ASP A 145 14.97 -3.90 4.13
CA ASP A 145 16.32 -3.39 4.28
C ASP A 145 16.35 -2.02 4.96
N ILE A 146 15.37 -1.15 4.69
CA ILE A 146 15.20 0.12 5.42
C ILE A 146 14.95 -0.16 6.90
N TYR A 147 14.02 -1.05 7.23
CA TYR A 147 13.73 -1.41 8.63
C TYR A 147 14.92 -2.02 9.35
N ARG A 148 15.70 -2.88 8.67
CA ARG A 148 16.95 -3.43 9.23
C ARG A 148 17.97 -2.35 9.52
N ARG A 149 18.20 -1.42 8.59
CA ARG A 149 19.16 -0.32 8.79
C ARG A 149 18.76 0.57 9.96
N LEU A 150 17.49 0.90 10.08
CA LEU A 150 16.97 1.69 11.19
C LEU A 150 17.11 0.95 12.53
N ALA A 151 16.77 -0.34 12.57
CA ALA A 151 16.89 -1.13 13.77
C ALA A 151 18.35 -1.31 14.21
N HIS A 152 19.28 -1.55 13.27
CA HIS A 152 20.71 -1.61 13.57
C HIS A 152 21.27 -0.27 14.01
N GLY A 153 20.86 0.85 13.39
CA GLY A 153 21.31 2.18 13.80
C GLY A 153 20.82 2.60 15.19
N LEU A 154 19.74 1.98 15.67
CA LEU A 154 19.16 2.20 17.00
C LEU A 154 19.52 1.10 18.02
N ASP A 155 20.37 0.14 17.62
CA ASP A 155 20.76 -1.04 18.43
C ASP A 155 19.57 -1.80 19.02
N LEU A 156 18.49 -1.94 18.24
CA LEU A 156 17.28 -2.62 18.69
C LEU A 156 17.49 -4.13 18.74
N VAL A 157 17.28 -4.70 19.92
CA VAL A 157 17.22 -6.15 20.13
C VAL A 157 15.77 -6.60 20.07
N MET A 158 15.44 -7.54 19.17
CA MET A 158 14.08 -8.09 19.07
C MET A 158 13.88 -9.18 20.11
N ARG A 159 12.65 -9.31 20.64
CA ARG A 159 12.29 -10.48 21.46
C ARG A 159 12.37 -11.79 20.64
N PRO A 160 12.56 -12.96 21.27
CA PRO A 160 12.90 -14.21 20.57
C PRO A 160 11.92 -14.65 19.47
N GLU A 161 10.63 -14.35 19.63
CA GLU A 161 9.60 -14.71 18.65
C GLU A 161 9.53 -13.76 17.44
N TRP A 162 10.26 -12.64 17.49
CA TRP A 162 10.24 -11.62 16.46
C TRP A 162 11.47 -11.70 15.56
N THR A 163 11.20 -11.65 14.26
CA THR A 163 12.21 -11.43 13.23
C THR A 163 11.87 -10.14 12.49
N PHE A 164 12.84 -9.51 11.85
CA PHE A 164 12.58 -8.33 10.99
C PHE A 164 11.55 -8.61 9.91
N LYS A 165 11.52 -9.84 9.38
CA LYS A 165 10.51 -10.29 8.41
C LYS A 165 9.09 -10.33 9.02
N ARG A 166 8.94 -10.86 10.24
CA ARG A 166 7.64 -10.85 10.93
C ARG A 166 7.20 -9.43 11.25
N MET A 167 8.13 -8.62 11.75
CA MET A 167 7.88 -7.20 12.04
C MET A 167 7.42 -6.44 10.80
N SER A 168 8.13 -6.56 9.67
CA SER A 168 7.76 -5.89 8.42
C SER A 168 6.38 -6.34 7.91
N SER A 169 6.06 -7.63 8.03
CA SER A 169 4.74 -8.15 7.64
C SER A 169 3.61 -7.59 8.49
N VAL A 170 3.82 -7.44 9.81
CA VAL A 170 2.82 -6.83 10.70
C VAL A 170 2.65 -5.34 10.41
N LEU A 171 3.76 -4.60 10.25
CA LEU A 171 3.72 -3.18 9.89
C LEU A 171 2.99 -2.94 8.56
N GLN A 172 3.25 -3.78 7.55
CA GLN A 172 2.54 -3.73 6.28
C GLN A 172 1.04 -4.01 6.46
N ALA A 173 0.68 -5.06 7.20
CA ALA A 173 -0.73 -5.40 7.45
C ALA A 173 -1.48 -4.29 8.20
N MET A 174 -0.81 -3.64 9.17
CA MET A 174 -1.35 -2.45 9.84
C MET A 174 -1.60 -1.34 8.81
N LEU A 175 -0.58 -0.99 8.02
CA LEU A 175 -0.68 0.05 7.01
C LEU A 175 -1.81 -0.21 6.01
N ASP A 176 -1.91 -1.43 5.48
CA ASP A 176 -2.96 -1.85 4.54
C ASP A 176 -4.36 -1.69 5.17
N GLY A 177 -4.52 -2.10 6.44
CA GLY A 177 -5.77 -1.97 7.19
C GLY A 177 -6.17 -0.53 7.45
N PHE A 178 -5.22 0.32 7.85
CA PHE A 178 -5.47 1.76 8.05
C PHE A 178 -5.76 2.48 6.74
N LEU A 179 -5.02 2.16 5.67
CA LEU A 179 -5.24 2.73 4.35
C LEU A 179 -6.65 2.38 3.85
N LEU A 180 -7.06 1.11 3.94
CA LEU A 180 -8.41 0.66 3.61
C LEU A 180 -9.46 1.42 4.43
N ARG A 181 -9.27 1.53 5.75
CA ARG A 181 -10.22 2.22 6.62
C ARG A 181 -10.34 3.71 6.29
N GLN A 182 -9.24 4.38 5.97
CA GLN A 182 -9.26 5.78 5.54
C GLN A 182 -10.06 6.00 4.25
N ARG A 183 -10.09 5.00 3.35
CA ARG A 183 -10.93 5.05 2.15
C ARG A 183 -12.41 4.95 2.46
N VAL A 184 -12.78 4.06 3.39
CA VAL A 184 -14.17 3.75 3.72
C VAL A 184 -14.78 4.78 4.69
N HIS A 185 -13.97 5.28 5.62
CA HIS A 185 -14.36 6.23 6.66
C HIS A 185 -13.30 7.35 6.77
N PRO A 186 -13.27 8.29 5.81
CA PRO A 186 -12.25 9.34 5.79
C PRO A 186 -12.31 10.27 7.02
N ASP A 187 -13.51 10.51 7.55
CA ASP A 187 -13.72 11.44 8.68
C ASP A 187 -13.26 10.87 10.03
N ASP A 188 -13.24 9.54 10.19
CA ASP A 188 -12.83 8.85 11.44
C ASP A 188 -11.34 9.06 11.75
N HIS A 189 -10.52 9.27 10.72
CA HIS A 189 -9.08 9.39 10.86
C HIS A 189 -8.66 10.70 11.54
N ALA A 190 -9.36 11.80 11.24
CA ALA A 190 -9.07 13.11 11.83
C ALA A 190 -9.54 13.19 13.28
N SER A 191 -10.69 12.59 13.59
CA SER A 191 -11.31 12.64 14.92
C SER A 191 -10.61 11.79 15.98
N SER A 192 -9.77 10.83 15.57
CA SER A 192 -9.13 9.87 16.48
C SER A 192 -7.66 10.18 16.78
N ARG A 193 -7.16 11.38 16.47
CA ARG A 193 -5.77 11.76 16.75
C ARG A 193 -5.59 12.13 18.23
N TRP A 194 -4.54 11.61 18.86
CA TRP A 194 -4.18 11.96 20.23
C TRP A 194 -2.87 12.75 20.26
N LYS A 195 -2.90 13.97 20.82
CA LYS A 195 -1.74 14.88 20.90
C LYS A 195 -0.97 15.03 19.58
N GLY A 196 -1.69 14.95 18.46
CA GLY A 196 -1.12 15.09 17.12
C GLY A 196 -0.55 13.82 16.49
N ALA A 197 -0.61 12.65 17.14
CA ALA A 197 -0.30 11.35 16.52
C ALA A 197 -1.58 10.67 16.00
N SER A 198 -1.50 9.93 14.89
CA SER A 198 -2.60 9.07 14.44
C SER A 198 -2.66 7.75 15.22
N ILE A 199 -3.80 7.06 15.13
CA ILE A 199 -3.93 5.70 15.66
C ILE A 199 -2.89 4.76 15.04
N LEU A 200 -2.56 4.92 13.74
CA LEU A 200 -1.52 4.11 13.10
C LEU A 200 -0.16 4.31 13.81
N ALA A 201 0.22 5.56 14.04
CA ALA A 201 1.45 5.89 14.76
C ALA A 201 1.48 5.26 16.16
N ASP A 202 0.40 5.44 16.93
CA ASP A 202 0.30 4.88 18.29
C ASP A 202 0.29 3.34 18.28
N ALA A 203 -0.36 2.72 17.29
CA ALA A 203 -0.37 1.28 17.11
C ALA A 203 1.03 0.73 16.77
N ILE A 204 1.79 1.42 15.91
CA ILE A 204 3.18 1.06 15.59
C ILE A 204 4.05 1.18 16.85
N ILE A 205 3.90 2.25 17.64
CA ILE A 205 4.65 2.42 18.88
C ILE A 205 4.31 1.31 19.87
N ALA A 206 3.03 1.05 20.13
CA ALA A 206 2.59 -0.02 21.03
C ALA A 206 3.11 -1.39 20.56
N PHE A 207 3.09 -1.64 19.26
CA PHE A 207 3.64 -2.84 18.66
C PHE A 207 5.15 -2.97 18.88
N LEU A 208 5.92 -1.92 18.63
CA LEU A 208 7.38 -1.91 18.84
C LEU A 208 7.74 -2.07 20.32
N LEU A 209 6.95 -1.49 21.23
CA LEU A 209 7.11 -1.73 22.68
C LEU A 209 6.93 -3.21 23.04
N GLY A 210 6.04 -3.92 22.34
CA GLY A 210 5.84 -5.36 22.54
C GLY A 210 6.85 -6.25 21.81
N ALA A 211 7.37 -5.83 20.65
CA ALA A 211 8.23 -6.65 19.80
C ALA A 211 9.73 -6.53 20.10
N VAL A 212 10.16 -5.36 20.57
CA VAL A 212 11.55 -5.09 20.95
C VAL A 212 11.77 -5.44 22.43
N ASP A 213 12.92 -6.03 22.71
CA ASP A 213 13.39 -6.36 24.05
C ASP A 213 14.16 -5.20 24.65
N TRP A 214 13.43 -4.15 25.03
CA TRP A 214 13.99 -2.90 25.55
C TRP A 214 14.83 -3.09 26.83
N ASP A 215 14.50 -4.12 27.62
CA ASP A 215 15.15 -4.42 28.89
C ASP A 215 16.21 -5.55 28.76
N LEU A 216 16.47 -6.04 27.53
CA LEU A 216 17.42 -7.11 27.23
C LEU A 216 17.20 -8.39 28.06
N THR A 217 15.94 -8.69 28.34
CA THR A 217 15.52 -9.83 29.18
C THR A 217 15.69 -11.17 28.50
N GLY A 218 15.74 -11.19 27.16
CA GLY A 218 15.65 -12.39 26.34
C GLY A 218 14.30 -13.10 26.45
N GLN A 219 13.29 -12.49 27.09
CA GLN A 219 12.01 -13.14 27.34
C GLN A 219 11.02 -12.93 26.19
N PRO A 220 10.21 -13.96 25.85
CA PRO A 220 9.09 -13.79 24.95
C PRO A 220 8.07 -12.79 25.50
N GLY A 221 7.43 -12.02 24.62
CA GLY A 221 6.47 -10.98 24.98
C GLY A 221 5.26 -11.52 25.76
N ARG A 222 4.85 -12.78 25.49
CA ARG A 222 3.80 -13.45 26.27
C ARG A 222 4.19 -13.66 27.73
N VAL A 223 5.44 -14.05 27.99
CA VAL A 223 5.96 -14.23 29.35
C VAL A 223 6.06 -12.87 30.05
N ALA A 224 6.57 -11.86 29.36
CA ALA A 224 6.64 -10.50 29.90
C ALA A 224 5.24 -9.97 30.29
N LEU A 225 4.22 -10.20 29.46
CA LEU A 225 2.84 -9.82 29.76
C LEU A 225 2.28 -10.58 30.98
N ASP A 226 2.51 -11.89 31.07
CA ASP A 226 2.08 -12.69 32.23
C ASP A 226 2.74 -12.19 33.52
N THR A 227 4.02 -11.82 33.48
CA THR A 227 4.73 -11.27 34.64
C THR A 227 4.17 -9.92 35.07
N LEU A 228 3.83 -9.05 34.12
CA LEU A 228 3.23 -7.74 34.42
C LEU A 228 1.83 -7.88 35.02
N THR A 229 1.04 -8.83 34.55
CA THR A 229 -0.36 -9.00 34.97
C THR A 229 -0.53 -9.81 36.26
N ARG A 230 0.43 -10.66 36.64
CA ARG A 230 0.41 -11.36 37.93
C ARG A 230 0.59 -10.46 39.15
N ASN A 231 1.02 -9.22 38.93
CA ASN A 231 1.18 -8.20 39.98
C ASN A 231 -0.04 -7.24 40.06
N LEU A 232 -1.11 -7.49 39.31
CA LEU A 232 -2.40 -6.80 39.37
C LEU A 232 -3.41 -7.63 40.19
#